data_AF-A0A840E031-F1
#
_entry.id   AF-A0A840E031-F1
#
_cell.length_a   1.000
_cell.length_b   1.000
_cell.length_c   1.000
_cell.angle_alpha   90.00
_cell.angle_beta   90.00
_cell.angle_gamma   90.00
#
_symmetry.space_group_name_H-M   'P 1'
#
loop_
_entity.id
_entity.type
_entity.pdbx_description
1 polymer ?
#
loop_
_entity_poly.entity_id
_entity_poly.type
_entity_poly.pdbx_seq_one_letter_code
_entity_poly.pdbx_strand_id
1 'polypeptide(L)'
;MNVLEKDRHLAEKLVNFGALCLLQARLELIHDHFDEAEKWAEEFLRCKRDLDELIRRKERHDELVKIVETLREKGIDIAVVARKGNE
;
A
#
# COMPACT_ATOMS: atom_id res chain seq x y z
N MET A 1 13.19 -6.68 -10.55
CA MET A 1 12.31 -7.16 -9.49
C MET A 1 12.19 -6.00 -8.50
N ASN A 2 11.24 -5.09 -8.73
CA ASN A 2 11.18 -3.76 -8.07
C ASN A 2 9.89 -3.59 -7.24
N VAL A 3 9.24 -4.68 -6.83
CA VAL A 3 7.95 -4.63 -6.13
C VAL A 3 8.10 -3.82 -4.83
N LEU A 4 9.12 -4.11 -4.02
CA LEU A 4 9.34 -3.43 -2.74
C LEU A 4 9.65 -1.93 -2.86
N GLU A 5 10.45 -1.50 -3.84
CA GLU A 5 10.83 -0.08 -3.97
C GLU A 5 9.68 0.76 -4.55
N LYS A 6 8.96 0.23 -5.54
CA LYS A 6 7.77 0.88 -6.09
C LYS A 6 6.65 0.98 -5.04
N ASP A 7 6.43 -0.09 -4.27
CA ASP A 7 5.43 -0.12 -3.21
C ASP A 7 5.80 0.84 -2.07
N ARG A 8 7.09 0.97 -1.74
CA ARG A 8 7.56 1.96 -0.76
C ARG A 8 7.26 3.40 -1.21
N HIS A 9 7.57 3.74 -2.46
CA HIS A 9 7.31 5.07 -2.99
C HIS A 9 5.80 5.38 -3.07
N LEU A 10 4.99 4.37 -3.42
CA LEU A 10 3.54 4.49 -3.41
C LEU A 10 3.00 4.68 -1.98
N ALA A 11 3.50 3.92 -1.00
CA ALA A 11 3.12 4.07 0.40
C ALA A 11 3.46 5.47 0.93
N GLU A 12 4.64 6.00 0.62
CA GLU A 12 5.04 7.36 0.99
C GLU A 12 4.07 8.41 0.41
N LYS A 13 3.72 8.29 -0.87
CA LYS A 13 2.73 9.16 -1.52
C LYS A 13 1.36 9.09 -0.83
N LEU A 14 0.88 7.90 -0.55
CA LEU A 14 -0.43 7.68 0.09
C LEU A 14 -0.48 8.24 1.51
N VAL A 15 0.58 8.06 2.29
CA VAL A 15 0.68 8.63 3.65
C VAL A 15 0.70 10.15 3.61
N ASN A 16 1.53 10.74 2.75
CA ASN A 16 1.63 12.19 2.63
C ASN A 16 0.31 12.81 2.17
N PHE A 17 -0.33 12.23 1.13
CA PHE A 17 -1.61 12.72 0.64
C PHE A 17 -2.75 12.49 1.64
N GLY A 18 -2.79 11.35 2.32
CA GLY A 18 -3.76 11.09 3.39
C GLY A 18 -3.67 12.07 4.55
N ALA A 19 -2.46 12.46 4.96
CA ALA A 19 -2.24 13.48 5.98
C ALA A 19 -2.77 14.86 5.54
N LEU A 20 -2.56 15.22 4.27
CA LEU A 20 -3.11 16.45 3.70
C LEU A 20 -4.64 16.43 3.65
N CYS A 21 -5.24 15.30 3.30
CA CYS A 21 -6.70 15.14 3.29
C CYS A 21 -7.29 15.39 4.68
N LEU A 22 -6.69 14.84 5.74
CA LEU A 22 -7.14 15.09 7.11
C LEU A 22 -6.99 16.55 7.54
N LEU A 23 -5.89 17.21 7.15
CA LEU A 23 -5.69 18.63 7.42
C LEU A 23 -6.78 19.48 6.74
N GLN A 24 -7.08 19.18 5.48
CA GLN A 24 -8.09 19.89 4.72
C GLN A 24 -9.51 19.63 5.27
N ALA A 25 -9.84 18.37 5.59
CA ALA A 25 -11.12 18.03 6.22
C ALA A 25 -11.35 18.84 7.50
N ARG A 26 -10.32 18.97 8.34
CA ARG A 26 -10.38 19.80 9.55
C ARG A 26 -10.56 21.29 9.22
N LEU A 27 -9.90 21.80 8.19
CA LEU A 27 -10.00 23.20 7.78
C LEU A 27 -11.42 23.53 7.31
N GLU A 28 -12.02 22.68 6.47
CA GLU A 28 -13.40 22.86 5.99
C GLU A 28 -14.41 22.76 7.13
N LEU A 29 -14.19 21.84 8.07
CA LEU A 29 -15.01 21.71 9.27
C LEU A 29 -15.03 22.99 10.13
N ILE A 30 -13.89 23.66 10.28
CA ILE A 30 -13.78 24.92 11.05
C ILE A 30 -14.54 26.07 10.36
N HIS A 31 -14.74 25.99 9.04
CA HIS A 31 -15.48 26.98 8.25
C HIS A 31 -16.95 26.58 8.01
N ASP A 32 -17.47 25.58 8.72
CA ASP A 32 -18.84 25.05 8.55
C ASP A 32 -19.14 24.51 7.14
N HIS A 33 -18.11 24.17 6.35
CA HIS A 33 -18.25 23.52 5.05
C HIS A 33 -18.28 21.99 5.22
N PHE A 34 -19.40 21.47 5.75
CA PHE A 34 -19.50 20.06 6.13
C PHE A 34 -19.38 19.08 4.96
N ASP A 35 -19.97 19.40 3.81
CA ASP A 35 -19.91 18.55 2.62
C ASP A 35 -18.47 18.43 2.09
N GLU A 36 -17.72 19.53 2.10
CA GLU A 36 -16.30 19.54 1.72
C GLU A 36 -15.45 18.79 2.74
N ALA A 37 -15.73 18.96 4.04
CA ALA A 37 -15.05 18.21 5.09
C ALA A 37 -15.25 16.69 4.93
N GLU A 38 -16.47 16.27 4.59
CA GLU A 38 -16.80 14.86 4.34
C GLU A 38 -16.03 14.31 3.12
N LYS A 39 -16.03 15.03 1.99
CA LYS A 39 -15.26 14.63 0.78
C LYS A 39 -13.77 14.40 1.10
N TRP A 40 -13.14 15.28 1.87
CA TRP A 40 -11.74 15.11 2.25
C TRP A 40 -11.52 13.94 3.21
N ALA A 41 -12.46 13.68 4.11
CA ALA A 41 -12.40 12.49 4.96
C ALA A 41 -12.54 11.18 4.16
N GLU A 42 -13.40 11.15 3.14
CA GLU A 42 -13.53 10.01 2.23
C GLU A 42 -12.25 9.75 1.42
N GLU A 43 -11.58 10.80 0.96
CA GLU A 43 -10.30 10.70 0.26
C GLU A 43 -9.20 10.13 1.16
N PHE A 44 -9.16 10.53 2.44
CA PHE A 44 -8.29 9.90 3.44
C PHE A 44 -8.60 8.40 3.59
N LEU A 45 -9.88 8.02 3.67
CA LEU A 45 -10.28 6.61 3.78
C LEU A 45 -9.90 5.81 2.53
N ARG A 46 -9.92 6.43 1.34
CA ARG A 46 -9.36 5.80 0.13
C ARG A 46 -7.87 5.53 0.28
N CYS A 47 -7.08 6.53 0.70
CA CYS A 47 -5.64 6.35 0.94
C CYS A 47 -5.34 5.22 1.93
N LYS A 48 -6.14 5.11 2.99
CA LYS A 48 -6.02 4.01 3.95
C LYS A 48 -6.25 2.66 3.29
N ARG A 49 -7.31 2.50 2.50
CA ARG A 49 -7.61 1.23 1.80
C ARG A 49 -6.46 0.82 0.86
N ASP A 50 -5.89 1.79 0.16
CA ASP A 50 -4.76 1.55 -0.74
C ASP A 50 -3.50 1.12 0.05
N LEU A 51 -3.24 1.75 1.21
CA LEU A 51 -2.17 1.33 2.12
C LEU A 51 -2.39 -0.07 2.69
N ASP A 52 -3.61 -0.40 3.10
CA ASP A 52 -3.97 -1.72 3.61
C ASP A 52 -3.70 -2.81 2.56
N GLU A 53 -3.98 -2.54 1.27
CA GLU A 53 -3.67 -3.46 0.17
C GLU A 53 -2.16 -3.61 -0.05
N LEU A 54 -1.38 -2.53 0.08
CA LEU A 54 0.09 -2.62 0.01
C LEU A 54 0.66 -3.48 1.14
N ILE A 55 0.12 -3.36 2.36
CA ILE A 55 0.51 -4.19 3.50
C ILE A 55 0.22 -5.67 3.19
N ARG A 56 -0.98 -5.99 2.71
CA ARG A 56 -1.35 -7.37 2.33
C ARG A 56 -0.47 -7.96 1.24
N ARG A 57 -0.04 -7.15 0.27
CA ARG A 57 0.90 -7.59 -0.78
C ARG A 57 2.27 -7.90 -0.20
N LYS A 58 2.75 -7.06 0.72
CA LYS A 58 4.02 -7.28 1.43
C LYS A 58 3.96 -8.56 2.27
N GLU A 59 2.91 -8.76 3.05
CA GLU A 59 2.74 -9.96 3.89
C GLU A 59 2.77 -11.25 3.06
N ARG A 60 2.04 -11.28 1.93
CA ARG A 60 2.09 -12.40 0.98
C ARG A 60 3.48 -12.62 0.40
N HIS A 61 4.18 -11.55 0.05
CA HIS A 61 5.55 -11.64 -0.45
C HIS A 61 6.48 -12.23 0.62
N ASP A 62 6.41 -11.75 1.85
CA ASP A 62 7.26 -12.21 2.96
C ASP A 62 6.99 -13.69 3.30
N GLU A 63 5.73 -14.13 3.23
CA GLU A 63 5.35 -15.54 3.36
C GLU A 63 5.97 -16.41 2.25
N LEU A 64 5.91 -15.97 0.99
CA LEU A 64 6.51 -16.68 -0.14
C LEU A 64 8.03 -16.77 -0.03
N VAL A 65 8.69 -15.69 0.40
CA VAL A 65 10.14 -15.68 0.65
C VAL A 65 10.50 -16.74 1.69
N LYS A 66 9.76 -16.80 2.80
CA LYS A 66 9.98 -17.78 3.86
C LYS A 66 9.81 -19.22 3.38
N ILE A 67 8.82 -19.49 2.52
CA ILE A 67 8.63 -20.82 1.90
C ILE A 67 9.82 -21.18 1.01
N VAL A 68 10.26 -20.25 0.15
CA VAL A 68 11.41 -20.48 -0.74
C VAL A 68 12.69 -20.76 0.05
N GLU A 69 12.93 -20.00 1.13
CA GLU A 69 14.07 -20.22 2.03
C GLU A 69 14.02 -21.61 2.68
N THR A 70 12.86 -21.99 3.23
CA THR A 70 12.66 -23.30 3.86
C THR A 70 12.93 -24.46 2.89
N LEU A 71 12.54 -24.31 1.63
CA LEU A 71 12.75 -25.35 0.61
C LEU A 71 14.21 -25.41 0.15
N ARG A 72 14.89 -24.27 0.06
CA ARG A 72 16.34 -24.21 -0.21
C ARG A 72 17.16 -24.88 0.90
N GLU A 73 16.80 -24.67 2.16
CA GLU A 73 17.44 -25.36 3.30
C GLU A 73 17.32 -26.88 3.23
N LYS A 74 16.24 -27.38 2.61
CA LYS A 74 16.02 -28.82 2.37
C LYS A 74 16.72 -29.35 1.11
N GLY A 75 17.55 -28.53 0.47
CA GLY A 75 18.27 -28.89 -0.75
C GLY A 75 17.38 -28.95 -2.00
N ILE A 76 16.18 -28.38 -1.96
CA ILE A 76 15.26 -28.32 -3.10
C ILE A 76 15.58 -27.05 -3.89
N ASP A 77 16.04 -27.22 -5.13
CA ASP A 77 16.30 -26.10 -6.03
C ASP A 77 14.98 -25.54 -6.60
N ILE A 78 14.74 -24.25 -6.41
CA ILE A 78 13.50 -23.57 -6.79
C ILE A 78 13.83 -22.32 -7.59
N ALA A 79 13.33 -22.29 -8.82
CA ALA A 79 13.34 -21.12 -9.68
C ALA A 79 12.02 -20.35 -9.55
N VAL A 80 12.09 -19.07 -9.17
CA VAL A 80 10.94 -18.17 -9.16
C VAL A 80 10.65 -17.73 -10.60
N VAL A 81 9.56 -18.23 -11.18
CA VAL A 81 9.11 -17.82 -12.52
C VAL A 81 8.11 -16.68 -12.39
N ALA A 82 8.57 -15.44 -12.49
CA ALA A 82 7.68 -14.29 -12.63
C ALA A 82 7.20 -14.22 -14.09
N ARG A 83 5.95 -14.64 -14.37
CA ARG A 83 5.31 -14.29 -15.65
C ARG A 83 5.14 -12.77 -15.68
N LYS A 84 5.73 -12.10 -16.68
CA LYS A 84 5.33 -10.73 -17.03
C LYS A 84 3.84 -10.80 -17.38
N GLY A 85 2.99 -10.21 -16.54
CA GLY A 85 1.60 -9.96 -16.92
C GLY A 85 1.61 -9.14 -18.20
N ASN A 86 0.80 -9.54 -19.18
CA ASN A 86 0.62 -8.81 -20.43
C ASN A 86 0.35 -7.33 -20.14
N GLU A 87 1.06 -6.48 -20.88
CA GLU A 87 0.87 -5.03 -20.98
C GLU A 87 -0.56 -4.68 -21.41
#